data_AF-A0AA39M9I2-F1
#
_entry.id   AF-A0AA39M9I2-F1
#
_cell.length_a   1.000
_cell.length_b   1.000
_cell.length_c   1.000
_cell.angle_alpha   90.00
_cell.angle_beta   90.00
_cell.angle_gamma   90.00
#
_symmetry.space_group_name_H-M   'P 1'
#
loop_
_entity.id
_entity.type
_entity.pdbx_description
1 polymer ?
#
loop_
_entity_poly.entity_id
_entity_poly.type
_entity_poly.pdbx_seq_one_letter_code
_entity_poly.pdbx_strand_id
1 'polypeptide(L)'
;MLSGRSSTRWRRLFSATSFPMSSSGFGDRLRLVLPHVCLVVGTAVYIAAGAHAISFIELSQEYATRIEHVNAVEEAKRVLLEFDYEAAEDANATMMALLEEVVFSVLGAFEDGVRVSELNENATDYQWNFYSSLFFTTTVLTSIGYGNMVPVSQYGRVFCIVYAFFGIPLTICTIADISKFLSDLVVLRHVSEEPLGPKEEDAISGASSDVAVLGGSTQAKLLVVFALLAYMAAATEVISHVIHPNWNTIDAAYFTTITLTTIGFGDLVPAEDSNYLGWIAFIFVGLVLTTLCIDLAGSYCIEKIHVLGRNLDVLGLLLSQAHEKRREENEWFAFVPRDAYAIPFIDEHLASLGGSARRRVPPLPLNIAKL
;
A
#
# COMPACT_ATOMS: atom_id res chain seq x y z
N MET A 1 -12.01 -41.69 10.03
CA MET A 1 -10.71 -42.24 9.61
C MET A 1 -10.49 -41.84 8.16
N LEU A 2 -9.47 -41.02 7.89
CA LEU A 2 -8.74 -40.78 6.63
C LEU A 2 -8.17 -39.35 6.72
N SER A 3 -7.10 -39.21 7.52
CA SER A 3 -6.27 -38.01 7.55
C SER A 3 -4.95 -38.28 6.84
N GLY A 4 -4.44 -37.22 6.20
CA GLY A 4 -3.02 -36.90 6.21
C GLY A 4 -2.08 -37.81 5.43
N ARG A 5 -1.97 -37.60 4.10
CA ARG A 5 -0.83 -38.17 3.36
C ARG A 5 -0.24 -37.39 2.18
N SER A 6 -0.50 -36.08 2.02
CA SER A 6 0.10 -35.32 0.89
C SER A 6 0.95 -34.08 1.25
N SER A 7 1.04 -33.64 2.51
CA SER A 7 1.75 -32.38 2.85
C SER A 7 3.26 -32.52 3.10
N THR A 8 3.81 -33.74 3.11
CA THR A 8 5.21 -33.98 3.50
C THR A 8 6.23 -33.91 2.37
N ARG A 9 5.81 -33.87 1.10
CA ARG A 9 6.75 -33.85 -0.04
C ARG A 9 7.29 -32.46 -0.33
N TRP A 10 6.49 -31.40 -0.17
CA TRP A 10 6.90 -30.02 -0.43
C TRP A 10 7.81 -29.43 0.64
N ARG A 11 7.66 -29.84 1.91
CA ARG A 11 8.56 -29.39 2.99
C ARG A 11 10.01 -29.84 2.81
N ARG A 12 10.26 -30.93 2.05
CA ARG A 12 11.62 -31.41 1.78
C ARG A 12 12.34 -30.65 0.67
N LEU A 13 11.62 -29.91 -0.18
CA LEU A 13 12.24 -29.03 -1.18
C LEU A 13 12.75 -27.71 -0.56
N PHE A 14 12.20 -27.31 0.59
CA PHE A 14 12.62 -26.10 1.31
C PHE A 14 13.40 -26.36 2.60
N SER A 15 13.67 -27.61 2.97
CA SER A 15 14.42 -27.97 4.20
C SER A 15 15.88 -28.34 3.96
N ALA A 16 16.45 -28.03 2.79
CA ALA A 16 17.82 -28.42 2.42
C ALA A 16 18.86 -27.29 2.59
N THR A 17 18.59 -26.28 3.42
CA THR A 17 19.55 -25.22 3.74
C THR A 17 19.72 -25.07 5.26
N SER A 18 20.12 -26.15 5.93
CA SER A 18 20.80 -26.05 7.21
C SER A 18 22.23 -26.56 7.00
N PHE A 19 23.10 -25.67 6.53
CA PHE A 19 24.54 -25.95 6.49
C PHE A 19 25.13 -25.85 7.90
N PRO A 20 26.04 -26.75 8.28
CA PRO A 20 26.62 -26.77 9.62
C PRO A 20 27.46 -25.50 9.83
N MET A 21 27.28 -24.86 10.99
CA MET A 21 28.14 -23.75 11.43
C MET A 21 29.58 -24.26 11.59
N SER A 22 30.43 -23.96 10.60
CA SER A 22 31.87 -24.16 10.67
C SER A 22 32.53 -22.89 10.16
N SER A 23 33.24 -22.20 11.08
CA SER A 23 34.03 -20.97 10.91
C SER A 23 33.71 -20.12 9.66
N SER A 24 32.74 -19.21 9.77
CA SER A 24 32.27 -18.41 8.64
C SER A 24 33.37 -17.49 8.08
N GLY A 25 33.99 -17.89 6.98
CA GLY A 25 34.82 -17.01 6.18
C GLY A 25 33.97 -15.91 5.55
N PHE A 26 34.57 -14.74 5.33
CA PHE A 26 33.96 -13.62 4.62
C PHE A 26 33.28 -14.04 3.29
N GLY A 27 33.82 -15.05 2.61
CA GLY A 27 33.29 -15.60 1.36
C GLY A 27 31.92 -16.28 1.45
N ASP A 28 31.58 -16.94 2.57
CA ASP A 28 30.29 -17.60 2.73
C ASP A 28 29.17 -16.60 3.01
N ARG A 29 29.47 -15.51 3.73
CA ARG A 29 28.55 -14.38 3.92
C ARG A 29 28.31 -13.63 2.61
N LEU A 30 29.34 -13.47 1.79
CA LEU A 30 29.23 -12.82 0.48
C LEU A 30 28.31 -13.58 -0.46
N ARG A 31 28.38 -14.92 -0.50
CA ARG A 31 27.51 -15.76 -1.33
C ARG A 31 26.03 -15.67 -0.94
N LEU A 32 25.73 -15.37 0.33
CA LEU A 32 24.37 -15.22 0.83
C LEU A 32 23.76 -13.87 0.44
N VAL A 33 24.57 -12.80 0.43
CA VAL A 33 24.13 -11.42 0.13
C VAL A 33 24.10 -11.13 -1.37
N LEU A 34 24.90 -11.86 -2.16
CA LEU A 34 25.05 -11.66 -3.60
C LEU A 34 23.72 -11.60 -4.37
N PRO A 35 22.75 -12.53 -4.18
CA PRO A 35 21.51 -12.51 -4.95
C PRO A 35 20.66 -11.26 -4.69
N HIS A 36 20.60 -10.81 -3.44
CA HIS A 36 19.88 -9.59 -3.03
C HIS A 36 20.50 -8.35 -3.69
N VAL A 37 21.82 -8.24 -3.67
CA VAL A 37 22.54 -7.14 -4.32
C VAL A 37 22.37 -7.19 -5.84
N CYS A 38 22.45 -8.38 -6.45
CA CYS A 38 22.20 -8.55 -7.88
C CYS A 38 20.78 -8.13 -8.27
N LEU A 39 19.78 -8.43 -7.44
CA LEU A 39 18.40 -8.03 -7.66
C LEU A 39 18.24 -6.50 -7.61
N VAL A 40 18.79 -5.84 -6.58
CA VAL A 40 18.76 -4.38 -6.45
C VAL A 40 19.47 -3.69 -7.61
N VAL A 41 20.67 -4.15 -7.96
CA VAL A 41 21.45 -3.59 -9.08
C VAL A 41 20.73 -3.83 -10.41
N GLY A 42 20.15 -5.02 -10.61
CA GLY A 42 19.37 -5.35 -11.81
C GLY A 42 18.18 -4.41 -11.99
N THR A 43 17.47 -4.09 -10.92
CA THR A 43 16.33 -3.16 -10.95
C THR A 43 16.76 -1.72 -11.17
N ALA A 44 17.85 -1.28 -10.56
CA ALA A 44 18.42 0.05 -10.83
C ALA A 44 18.82 0.21 -12.30
N VAL A 45 19.44 -0.82 -12.88
CA VAL A 45 19.78 -0.85 -14.31
C VAL A 45 18.53 -0.85 -15.19
N TYR A 46 17.49 -1.62 -14.81
CA TYR A 46 16.22 -1.65 -15.53
C TYR A 46 15.56 -0.26 -15.56
N ILE A 47 15.56 0.45 -14.43
CA ILE A 47 15.04 1.83 -14.33
C ILE A 47 15.84 2.78 -15.22
N ALA A 48 17.18 2.76 -15.14
CA ALA A 48 18.03 3.62 -15.94
C ALA A 48 17.90 3.35 -17.46
N ALA A 49 17.77 2.07 -17.85
CA ALA A 49 17.53 1.68 -19.23
C ALA A 49 16.17 2.17 -19.72
N GLY A 50 15.13 2.05 -18.89
CA GLY A 50 13.80 2.58 -19.18
C GLY A 50 13.82 4.10 -19.37
N ALA A 51 14.52 4.83 -18.49
CA ALA A 51 14.66 6.27 -18.54
C ALA A 51 15.31 6.73 -19.85
N HIS A 52 16.39 6.06 -20.24
CA HIS A 52 17.06 6.34 -21.51
C HIS A 52 16.12 6.09 -22.71
N ALA A 53 15.43 4.95 -22.73
CA ALA A 53 14.53 4.60 -23.82
C ALA A 53 13.36 5.59 -23.97
N ILE A 54 12.68 5.95 -22.87
CA ILE A 54 11.55 6.87 -22.95
C ILE A 54 12.00 8.30 -23.29
N SER A 55 13.14 8.75 -22.76
CA SER A 55 13.71 10.06 -23.13
C SER A 55 14.00 10.12 -24.62
N PHE A 56 14.51 9.04 -25.21
CA PHE A 56 14.81 9.00 -26.64
C PHE A 56 13.54 9.06 -27.50
N ILE A 57 12.47 8.38 -27.07
CA ILE A 57 11.21 8.33 -27.82
C ILE A 57 10.48 9.69 -27.74
N GLU A 58 10.28 10.21 -26.53
CA GLU A 58 9.42 11.38 -26.30
C GLU A 58 10.12 12.71 -26.60
N LEU A 59 11.45 12.83 -26.44
CA LEU A 59 12.16 14.10 -26.66
C LEU A 59 11.99 14.63 -28.09
N SER A 60 11.94 13.72 -29.08
CA SER A 60 11.73 14.11 -30.48
C SER A 60 10.33 14.69 -30.74
N GLN A 61 9.31 14.14 -30.08
CA GLN A 61 7.93 14.59 -30.19
C GLN A 61 7.72 15.89 -29.41
N GLU A 62 8.28 15.97 -28.19
CA GLU A 62 8.24 17.16 -27.35
C GLU A 62 8.80 18.37 -28.10
N TYR A 63 9.94 18.21 -28.77
CA TYR A 63 10.55 19.29 -29.56
C TYR A 63 9.60 19.82 -30.66
N ALA A 64 8.95 18.92 -31.39
CA ALA A 64 8.06 19.29 -32.50
C ALA A 64 6.80 20.00 -32.01
N THR A 65 6.09 19.39 -31.06
CA THR A 65 4.84 19.92 -30.49
C THR A 65 5.07 21.25 -29.78
N ARG A 66 6.17 21.36 -29.02
CA ARG A 66 6.51 22.60 -28.31
C ARG A 66 6.72 23.78 -29.26
N ILE A 67 7.47 23.59 -30.35
CA ILE A 67 7.71 24.67 -31.32
C ILE A 67 6.40 25.14 -31.94
N GLU A 68 5.51 24.23 -32.29
CA GLU A 68 4.22 24.56 -32.89
C GLU A 68 3.35 25.42 -31.95
N HIS A 69 3.19 25.00 -30.68
CA HIS A 69 2.39 25.74 -29.71
C HIS A 69 3.00 27.07 -29.29
N VAL A 70 4.32 27.12 -29.06
CA VAL A 70 5.00 28.38 -28.71
C VAL A 70 4.81 29.40 -29.82
N ASN A 71 5.00 28.99 -31.08
CA ASN A 71 4.79 29.87 -32.23
C ASN A 71 3.32 30.31 -32.36
N ALA A 72 2.36 29.40 -32.14
CA ALA A 72 0.93 29.73 -32.22
C ALA A 72 0.53 30.77 -31.14
N VAL A 73 0.99 30.58 -29.90
CA VAL A 73 0.72 31.51 -28.81
C VAL A 73 1.41 32.86 -29.04
N GLU A 74 2.66 32.85 -29.51
CA GLU A 74 3.40 34.08 -29.80
C GLU A 74 2.74 34.88 -30.93
N GLU A 75 2.25 34.21 -31.98
CA GLU A 75 1.54 34.85 -33.08
C GLU A 75 0.18 35.41 -32.64
N ALA A 76 -0.63 34.65 -31.90
CA ALA A 76 -1.91 35.12 -31.38
C ALA A 76 -1.72 36.35 -30.47
N LYS A 77 -0.69 36.31 -29.61
CA LYS A 77 -0.30 37.44 -28.77
C LYS A 77 0.16 38.65 -29.59
N ARG A 78 0.95 38.43 -30.65
CA ARG A 78 1.45 39.49 -31.53
C ARG A 78 0.31 40.22 -32.22
N VAL A 79 -0.64 39.49 -32.79
CA VAL A 79 -1.82 40.06 -33.45
C VAL A 79 -2.67 40.86 -32.46
N LEU A 80 -2.84 40.36 -31.23
CA LEU A 80 -3.57 41.09 -30.18
C LEU A 80 -2.86 42.39 -29.76
N LEU A 81 -1.53 42.38 -29.65
CA LEU A 81 -0.74 43.56 -29.26
C LEU A 81 -0.65 44.62 -30.36
N GLU A 82 -0.67 44.19 -31.63
CA GLU A 82 -0.65 45.08 -32.81
C GLU A 82 -2.05 45.62 -33.17
N PHE A 83 -3.11 45.13 -32.52
CA PHE A 83 -4.48 45.54 -32.83
C PHE A 83 -4.76 47.00 -32.46
N ASP A 84 -5.04 47.82 -33.47
CA ASP A 84 -5.44 49.22 -33.32
C ASP A 84 -6.96 49.32 -33.04
N TYR A 85 -7.29 49.53 -31.78
CA TYR A 85 -8.67 49.63 -31.32
C TYR A 85 -9.40 50.86 -31.89
N GLU A 86 -8.71 51.98 -32.12
CA GLU A 86 -9.35 53.22 -32.59
C GLU A 86 -9.65 53.20 -34.09
N ALA A 87 -8.88 52.41 -34.85
CA ALA A 87 -9.06 52.27 -36.30
C ALA A 87 -10.10 51.20 -36.71
N ALA A 88 -10.54 50.36 -35.77
CA ALA A 88 -11.42 49.23 -36.08
C ALA A 88 -12.90 49.58 -36.12
N GLU A 89 -13.58 49.19 -37.20
CA GLU A 89 -15.02 49.47 -37.44
C GLU A 89 -15.92 48.75 -36.41
N ASP A 90 -15.54 47.53 -36.02
CA ASP A 90 -16.18 46.73 -34.95
C ASP A 90 -15.14 46.28 -33.90
N ALA A 91 -14.53 47.27 -33.23
CA ALA A 91 -13.41 47.05 -32.30
C ALA A 91 -13.71 46.03 -31.19
N ASN A 92 -14.89 46.09 -30.58
CA ASN A 92 -15.28 45.18 -29.50
C ASN A 92 -15.40 43.72 -29.97
N ALA A 93 -16.02 43.48 -31.12
CA ALA A 93 -16.20 42.12 -31.65
C ALA A 93 -14.85 41.52 -32.07
N THR A 94 -14.00 42.34 -32.71
CA THR A 94 -12.66 41.91 -33.14
C THR A 94 -11.76 41.62 -31.94
N MET A 95 -11.78 42.49 -30.92
CA MET A 95 -11.03 42.28 -29.68
C MET A 95 -11.45 40.98 -28.98
N MET A 96 -12.76 40.71 -28.88
CA MET A 96 -13.26 39.46 -28.29
C MET A 96 -12.77 38.23 -29.06
N ALA A 97 -12.81 38.24 -30.40
CA ALA A 97 -12.32 37.15 -31.22
C ALA A 97 -10.81 36.90 -31.04
N LEU A 98 -10.00 37.97 -30.97
CA LEU A 98 -8.56 37.86 -30.71
C LEU A 98 -8.25 37.32 -29.31
N LEU A 99 -9.03 37.72 -28.31
CA LEU A 99 -8.91 37.17 -26.95
C LEU A 99 -9.28 35.68 -26.92
N GLU A 100 -10.35 35.28 -27.60
CA GLU A 100 -10.73 33.87 -27.72
C GLU A 100 -9.63 33.05 -28.40
N GLU A 101 -8.99 33.57 -29.45
CA GLU A 101 -7.90 32.90 -30.16
C GLU A 101 -6.66 32.69 -29.28
N VAL A 102 -6.28 33.72 -28.49
CA VAL A 102 -5.18 33.60 -27.53
C VAL A 102 -5.51 32.57 -26.46
N VAL A 103 -6.73 32.62 -25.90
CA VAL A 103 -7.17 31.65 -24.90
C VAL A 103 -7.17 30.23 -25.47
N PHE A 104 -7.68 30.03 -26.69
CA PHE A 104 -7.71 28.74 -27.35
C PHE A 104 -6.30 28.19 -27.61
N SER A 105 -5.39 29.04 -28.11
CA SER A 105 -4.00 28.68 -28.36
C SER A 105 -3.25 28.27 -27.08
N VAL A 106 -3.45 29.01 -25.99
CA VAL A 106 -2.84 28.70 -24.69
C VAL A 106 -3.43 27.44 -24.07
N LEU A 107 -4.75 27.26 -24.13
CA LEU A 107 -5.40 26.06 -23.62
C LEU A 107 -5.02 24.81 -24.42
N GLY A 108 -4.94 24.91 -25.75
CA GLY A 108 -4.46 23.82 -26.60
C GLY A 108 -3.01 23.42 -26.27
N ALA A 109 -2.13 24.39 -26.10
CA ALA A 109 -0.76 24.14 -25.65
C ALA A 109 -0.72 23.39 -24.30
N PHE A 110 -1.58 23.79 -23.36
CA PHE A 110 -1.69 23.15 -22.05
C PHE A 110 -2.24 21.72 -22.12
N GLU A 111 -3.26 21.47 -22.95
CA GLU A 111 -3.81 20.13 -23.18
C GLU A 111 -2.76 19.17 -23.76
N ASP A 112 -1.88 19.68 -24.63
CA ASP A 112 -0.77 18.93 -25.21
C ASP A 112 0.49 18.87 -24.30
N GLY A 113 0.39 19.40 -23.07
CA GLY A 113 1.38 19.22 -22.00
C GLY A 113 2.43 20.32 -21.90
N VAL A 114 2.31 21.42 -22.66
CA VAL A 114 3.19 22.59 -22.57
C VAL A 114 2.75 23.49 -21.43
N ARG A 115 3.65 23.79 -20.48
CA ARG A 115 3.32 24.63 -19.31
C ARG A 115 3.45 26.11 -19.63
N VAL A 116 2.66 26.95 -18.94
CA VAL A 116 2.71 28.41 -19.12
C VAL A 116 4.09 29.00 -18.78
N SER A 117 4.80 28.41 -17.81
CA SER A 117 6.18 28.81 -17.47
C SER A 117 7.16 28.60 -18.62
N GLU A 118 6.90 27.64 -19.51
CA GLU A 118 7.75 27.31 -20.66
C GLU A 118 7.55 28.26 -21.85
N LEU A 119 6.49 29.09 -21.82
CA LEU A 119 6.17 30.09 -22.85
C LEU A 119 6.93 31.41 -22.65
N ASN A 120 7.50 31.65 -21.47
CA ASN A 120 8.07 32.95 -21.07
C ASN A 120 9.61 33.02 -21.14
N GLU A 121 10.29 31.88 -21.24
CA GLU A 121 11.75 31.81 -21.21
C GLU A 121 12.31 31.27 -22.54
N ASN A 122 13.56 31.66 -22.88
CA ASN A 122 14.41 30.99 -23.87
C ASN A 122 14.77 29.55 -23.40
N ALA A 123 13.76 28.78 -22.99
CA ALA A 123 13.90 27.57 -22.22
C ALA A 123 14.46 26.48 -23.13
N THR A 124 15.75 26.24 -23.00
CA THR A 124 16.44 25.05 -23.51
C THR A 124 16.19 23.82 -22.63
N ASP A 125 15.37 23.98 -21.59
CA ASP A 125 15.02 22.91 -20.66
C ASP A 125 13.87 22.08 -21.24
N TYR A 126 14.16 20.80 -21.50
CA TYR A 126 13.19 19.82 -21.96
C TYR A 126 12.69 19.03 -20.77
N GLN A 127 11.37 18.80 -20.73
CA GLN A 127 10.74 17.93 -19.76
C GLN A 127 11.32 16.51 -19.88
N TRP A 128 11.53 15.98 -21.08
CA TRP A 128 12.09 14.64 -21.31
C TRP A 128 13.63 14.57 -21.31
N ASN A 129 14.28 15.13 -20.29
CA ASN A 129 15.70 14.88 -20.03
C ASN A 129 15.94 13.52 -19.32
N PHE A 130 17.20 13.07 -19.23
CA PHE A 130 17.51 11.77 -18.63
C PHE A 130 17.10 11.67 -17.15
N TYR A 131 17.30 12.72 -16.35
CA TYR A 131 17.05 12.68 -14.91
C TYR A 131 15.56 12.78 -14.57
N SER A 132 14.81 13.60 -15.28
CA SER A 132 13.35 13.64 -15.19
C SER A 132 12.73 12.34 -15.71
N SER A 133 13.29 11.75 -16.78
CA SER A 133 12.87 10.43 -17.27
C SER A 133 13.18 9.31 -16.27
N LEU A 134 14.28 9.44 -15.51
CA LEU A 134 14.62 8.52 -14.42
C LEU A 134 13.61 8.62 -13.28
N PHE A 135 13.20 9.84 -12.94
CA PHE A 135 12.15 10.08 -11.96
C PHE A 135 10.79 9.54 -12.44
N PHE A 136 10.39 9.83 -13.68
CA PHE A 136 9.19 9.31 -14.32
C PHE A 136 9.18 7.77 -14.32
N THR A 137 10.25 7.12 -14.78
CA THR A 137 10.30 5.65 -14.82
C THR A 137 10.29 5.05 -13.42
N THR A 138 10.92 5.69 -12.44
CA THR A 138 10.82 5.27 -11.04
C THR A 138 9.37 5.34 -10.56
N THR A 139 8.67 6.46 -10.76
CA THR A 139 7.29 6.65 -10.28
C THR A 139 6.29 5.75 -11.00
N VAL A 140 6.53 5.38 -12.26
CA VAL A 140 5.76 4.36 -12.98
C VAL A 140 5.97 2.97 -12.35
N LEU A 141 7.22 2.58 -12.09
CA LEU A 141 7.50 1.25 -11.55
C LEU A 141 7.12 1.07 -10.08
N THR A 142 7.13 2.14 -9.30
CA THR A 142 6.63 2.16 -7.93
C THR A 142 5.12 2.36 -7.85
N SER A 143 4.43 2.45 -8.99
CA SER A 143 2.98 2.69 -9.10
C SER A 143 2.50 3.98 -8.40
N ILE A 144 3.37 4.98 -8.24
CA ILE A 144 2.99 6.30 -7.72
C ILE A 144 2.29 7.10 -8.82
N GLY A 145 2.92 7.21 -9.99
CA GLY A 145 2.32 7.79 -11.18
C GLY A 145 1.71 9.19 -11.01
N TYR A 146 2.50 10.20 -10.61
CA TYR A 146 2.02 11.57 -10.40
C TYR A 146 1.28 12.19 -11.61
N GLY A 147 1.55 11.75 -12.84
CA GLY A 147 0.84 12.24 -14.02
C GLY A 147 1.20 13.65 -14.46
N ASN A 148 2.13 14.33 -13.78
CA ASN A 148 2.67 15.63 -14.15
C ASN A 148 3.56 15.59 -15.41
N MET A 149 3.99 14.39 -15.80
CA MET A 149 4.80 14.07 -16.96
C MET A 149 4.34 12.72 -17.50
N VAL A 150 3.84 12.67 -18.73
CA VAL A 150 3.23 11.48 -19.33
C VAL A 150 3.61 11.34 -20.81
N PRO A 151 3.79 10.12 -21.33
CA PRO A 151 4.12 9.93 -22.73
C PRO A 151 2.94 10.34 -23.62
N VAL A 152 3.18 11.30 -24.52
CA VAL A 152 2.18 11.80 -25.46
C VAL A 152 2.19 10.94 -26.71
N SER A 153 3.37 10.50 -27.15
CA SER A 153 3.52 9.71 -28.38
C SER A 153 2.87 8.32 -28.27
N GLN A 154 2.35 7.81 -29.39
CA GLN A 154 1.80 6.45 -29.46
C GLN A 154 2.86 5.40 -29.09
N TYR A 155 4.10 5.60 -29.54
CA TYR A 155 5.21 4.69 -29.26
C TYR A 155 5.61 4.70 -27.79
N GLY A 156 5.67 5.88 -27.14
CA GLY A 156 5.96 6.00 -25.73
C GLY A 156 4.87 5.40 -24.85
N ARG A 157 3.60 5.53 -25.23
CA ARG A 157 2.48 4.85 -24.54
C ARG A 157 2.59 3.33 -24.63
N VAL A 158 2.85 2.78 -25.82
CA VAL A 158 3.06 1.33 -26.00
C VAL A 158 4.27 0.84 -25.23
N PHE A 159 5.39 1.58 -25.27
CA PHE A 159 6.58 1.29 -24.48
C PHE A 159 6.24 1.25 -22.99
N CYS A 160 5.55 2.27 -22.48
CA CYS A 160 5.18 2.37 -21.06
C CYS A 160 4.33 1.17 -20.60
N ILE A 161 3.37 0.72 -21.42
CA ILE A 161 2.55 -0.47 -21.12
C ILE A 161 3.43 -1.72 -20.94
N VAL A 162 4.32 -2.00 -21.90
CA VAL A 162 5.20 -3.18 -21.85
C VAL A 162 6.21 -3.05 -20.71
N TYR A 163 6.79 -1.86 -20.54
CA TYR A 163 7.77 -1.56 -19.51
C TYR A 163 7.20 -1.73 -18.09
N ALA A 164 5.99 -1.23 -17.84
CA ALA A 164 5.30 -1.36 -16.56
C ALA A 164 4.91 -2.82 -16.26
N PHE A 165 4.48 -3.58 -17.27
CA PHE A 165 4.07 -4.98 -17.10
C PHE A 165 5.18 -5.86 -16.50
N PHE A 166 6.42 -5.69 -16.94
CA PHE A 166 7.57 -6.42 -16.38
C PHE A 166 8.24 -5.70 -15.20
N GLY A 167 8.25 -4.36 -15.23
CA GLY A 167 8.96 -3.56 -14.25
C GLY A 167 8.27 -3.49 -12.89
N ILE A 168 6.93 -3.38 -12.84
CA ILE A 168 6.21 -3.32 -11.56
C ILE A 168 6.42 -4.59 -10.74
N PRO A 169 6.25 -5.82 -11.29
CA PRO A 169 6.56 -7.04 -10.56
C PRO A 169 8.02 -7.11 -10.08
N LEU A 170 8.97 -6.72 -10.94
CA LEU A 170 10.39 -6.68 -10.59
C LEU A 170 10.63 -5.76 -9.39
N THR A 171 10.10 -4.53 -9.42
CA THR A 171 10.25 -3.55 -8.36
C THR A 171 9.59 -4.00 -7.06
N ILE A 172 8.36 -4.54 -7.11
CA ILE A 172 7.70 -5.11 -5.92
C ILE A 172 8.54 -6.22 -5.30
N CYS A 173 9.08 -7.14 -6.10
CA CYS A 173 9.97 -8.19 -5.61
C CYS A 173 11.22 -7.60 -4.94
N THR A 174 11.81 -6.54 -5.51
CA THR A 174 13.01 -5.91 -4.91
C THR A 174 12.71 -5.23 -3.59
N ILE A 175 11.60 -4.49 -3.51
CA ILE A 175 11.20 -3.79 -2.29
C ILE A 175 10.90 -4.82 -1.20
N ALA A 176 10.13 -5.87 -1.52
CA ALA A 176 9.80 -6.93 -0.57
C ALA A 176 11.04 -7.69 -0.07
N ASP A 177 12.00 -7.98 -0.96
CA ASP A 177 13.25 -8.65 -0.60
C ASP A 177 14.10 -7.80 0.36
N ILE A 178 14.25 -6.50 0.07
CA ILE A 178 14.95 -5.55 0.95
C ILE A 178 14.21 -5.41 2.29
N SER A 179 12.88 -5.25 2.27
CA SER A 179 12.07 -5.14 3.50
C SER A 179 12.21 -6.38 4.37
N LYS A 180 12.20 -7.59 3.78
CA LYS A 180 12.40 -8.85 4.51
C LYS A 180 13.80 -8.92 5.13
N PHE A 181 14.84 -8.58 4.37
CA PHE A 181 16.21 -8.54 4.85
C PHE A 181 16.36 -7.58 6.05
N LEU A 182 15.74 -6.40 5.99
CA LEU A 182 15.72 -5.45 7.10
C LEU A 182 14.90 -5.95 8.30
N SER A 183 13.77 -6.62 8.06
CA SER A 183 12.94 -7.22 9.12
C SER A 183 13.74 -8.25 9.93
N ASP A 184 14.43 -9.17 9.24
CA ASP A 184 15.26 -10.19 9.87
C ASP A 184 16.40 -9.56 10.69
N LEU A 185 17.01 -8.47 10.19
CA LEU A 185 18.04 -7.73 10.93
C LEU A 185 17.50 -7.09 12.22
N VAL A 186 16.31 -6.48 12.17
CA VAL A 186 15.68 -5.84 13.34
C VAL A 186 15.31 -6.88 14.39
N VAL A 187 14.75 -8.02 13.97
CA VAL A 187 14.35 -9.12 14.88
C VAL A 187 15.59 -9.75 15.52
N LEU A 188 16.64 -10.03 14.75
CA LEU A 188 17.88 -10.61 15.26
C LEU A 188 18.56 -9.71 16.30
N ARG A 189 18.54 -8.38 16.11
CA ARG A 189 19.08 -7.44 17.10
C ARG A 189 18.30 -7.44 18.41
N HIS A 190 16.96 -7.45 18.36
CA HIS A 190 16.14 -7.46 19.57
C HIS A 190 16.29 -8.75 20.38
N VAL A 191 16.39 -9.90 19.70
CA VAL A 191 16.63 -11.19 20.38
C VAL A 191 18.01 -11.25 21.04
N SER A 192 19.00 -10.55 20.48
CA SER A 192 20.36 -10.50 21.03
C SER A 192 20.53 -9.51 22.20
N GLU A 193 19.56 -8.61 22.44
CA GLU A 193 19.62 -7.60 23.52
C GLU A 193 18.91 -8.02 24.81
N GLU A 194 18.18 -9.15 24.84
CA GLU A 194 17.74 -9.73 26.11
C GLU A 194 18.97 -10.13 26.95
N PRO A 195 19.21 -9.49 28.11
CA PRO A 195 20.34 -9.83 28.94
C PRO A 195 20.16 -11.26 29.43
N LEU A 196 21.21 -12.08 29.31
CA LEU A 196 21.32 -13.34 30.04
C LEU A 196 21.23 -13.05 31.54
N GLY A 197 20.01 -13.02 32.08
CA GLY A 197 19.74 -13.10 33.50
C GLY A 197 20.34 -14.40 34.07
N PRO A 198 20.64 -14.46 35.37
CA PRO A 198 21.36 -15.59 35.95
C PRO A 198 20.59 -16.89 35.66
N LYS A 199 21.32 -17.90 35.17
CA LYS A 199 20.78 -19.26 35.01
C LYS A 199 20.48 -19.84 36.39
N GLU A 200 19.22 -19.75 36.80
CA GLU A 200 18.69 -20.62 37.84
C GLU A 200 18.16 -21.88 37.14
N GLU A 201 18.91 -22.97 37.29
CA GLU A 201 18.40 -24.31 37.07
C GLU A 201 17.30 -24.55 38.09
N ASP A 202 16.04 -24.59 37.65
CA ASP A 202 15.06 -25.52 38.21
C ASP A 202 13.89 -25.72 37.25
N ALA A 203 13.61 -27.00 37.01
CA ALA A 203 12.59 -27.48 36.11
C ALA A 203 11.17 -27.23 36.66
N ILE A 204 10.20 -27.29 35.73
CA ILE A 204 8.74 -27.37 35.90
C ILE A 204 8.01 -26.04 35.66
N SER A 205 7.77 -25.71 34.38
CA SER A 205 6.47 -25.24 33.86
C SER A 205 6.55 -24.91 32.37
N GLY A 206 6.17 -25.87 31.52
CA GLY A 206 6.09 -25.73 30.06
C GLY A 206 4.92 -24.88 29.56
N ALA A 207 4.71 -23.71 30.16
CA ALA A 207 3.65 -22.76 29.77
C ALA A 207 4.13 -21.29 29.69
N SER A 208 5.40 -20.99 30.00
CA SER A 208 5.92 -19.61 30.07
C SER A 208 6.80 -19.19 28.87
N SER A 209 7.18 -20.10 27.97
CA SER A 209 8.02 -19.78 26.81
C SER A 209 7.28 -19.03 25.71
N ASP A 210 5.98 -19.29 25.54
CA ASP A 210 5.19 -18.70 24.45
C ASP A 210 4.87 -17.22 24.72
N VAL A 211 4.79 -16.80 25.99
CA VAL A 211 4.45 -15.42 26.38
C VAL A 211 5.64 -14.46 26.22
N ALA A 212 6.87 -14.92 26.44
CA ALA A 212 8.08 -14.10 26.24
C ALA A 212 8.40 -13.87 24.74
N VAL A 213 8.16 -14.89 23.90
CA VAL A 213 8.32 -14.78 22.43
C VAL A 213 7.24 -13.87 21.81
N LEU A 214 6.04 -13.83 22.39
CA LEU A 214 4.97 -12.89 22.02
C LEU A 214 5.27 -11.45 22.46
N GLY A 215 6.00 -11.26 23.58
CA GLY A 215 6.42 -9.96 24.10
C GLY A 215 7.44 -9.22 23.22
N GLY A 216 8.48 -9.92 22.75
CA GLY A 216 9.48 -9.37 21.83
C GLY A 216 8.92 -9.04 20.44
N SER A 217 7.85 -9.74 20.02
CA SER A 217 7.21 -9.52 18.72
C SER A 217 6.41 -8.21 18.65
N THR A 218 5.77 -7.80 19.75
CA THR A 218 4.92 -6.59 19.76
C THR A 218 5.76 -5.31 19.80
N GLN A 219 6.85 -5.30 20.58
CA GLN A 219 7.75 -4.14 20.67
C GLN A 219 8.47 -3.86 19.35
N ALA A 220 8.99 -4.90 18.67
CA ALA A 220 9.63 -4.74 17.37
C ALA A 220 8.66 -4.21 16.29
N LYS A 221 7.38 -4.64 16.32
CA LYS A 221 6.33 -4.11 15.43
C LYS A 221 6.06 -2.63 15.68
N LEU A 222 5.94 -2.23 16.95
CA LEU A 222 5.75 -0.83 17.33
C LEU A 222 6.95 0.05 16.94
N LEU A 223 8.17 -0.48 17.06
CA LEU A 223 9.39 0.22 16.66
C LEU A 223 9.40 0.53 15.17
N VAL A 224 9.00 -0.42 14.31
CA VAL A 224 8.94 -0.18 12.86
C VAL A 224 7.90 0.88 12.50
N VAL A 225 6.72 0.82 13.12
CA VAL A 225 5.68 1.85 12.91
C VAL A 225 6.19 3.22 13.35
N PHE A 226 6.85 3.29 14.50
CA PHE A 226 7.48 4.54 14.97
C PHE A 226 8.58 5.02 14.03
N ALA A 227 9.41 4.13 13.49
CA ALA A 227 10.46 4.46 12.53
C ALA A 227 9.86 5.04 11.23
N LEU A 228 8.76 4.47 10.74
CA LEU A 228 8.04 5.02 9.58
C LEU A 228 7.48 6.41 9.87
N LEU A 229 6.81 6.60 11.02
CA LEU A 229 6.27 7.90 11.41
C LEU A 229 7.37 8.95 11.59
N ALA A 230 8.48 8.58 12.22
CA ALA A 230 9.65 9.44 12.39
C ALA A 230 10.27 9.80 11.03
N TYR A 231 10.36 8.85 10.10
CA TYR A 231 10.82 9.10 8.74
C TYR A 231 9.93 10.09 8.00
N MET A 232 8.59 9.92 8.08
CA MET A 232 7.64 10.84 7.44
C MET A 232 7.69 12.24 8.07
N ALA A 233 7.80 12.33 9.40
CA ALA A 233 7.94 13.62 10.09
C ALA A 233 9.25 14.32 9.70
N ALA A 234 10.37 13.60 9.69
CA ALA A 234 11.67 14.14 9.29
C ALA A 234 11.67 14.59 7.81
N ALA A 235 11.08 13.80 6.92
CA ALA A 235 10.94 14.17 5.51
C ALA A 235 10.09 15.43 5.35
N THR A 236 8.96 15.52 6.07
CA THR A 236 8.09 16.70 6.07
C THR A 236 8.86 17.96 6.46
N GLU A 237 9.59 17.92 7.57
CA GLU A 237 10.39 19.05 8.05
C GLU A 237 11.48 19.46 7.06
N VAL A 238 12.20 18.49 6.49
CA VAL A 238 13.24 18.77 5.48
C VAL A 238 12.63 19.38 4.22
N ILE A 239 11.50 18.85 3.74
CA ILE A 239 10.85 19.34 2.53
C ILE A 239 10.34 20.76 2.73
N SER A 240 9.62 21.06 3.83
CA SER A 240 9.05 22.39 4.06
C SER A 240 10.10 23.45 4.41
N HIS A 241 11.17 23.10 5.13
CA HIS A 241 12.15 24.10 5.59
C HIS A 241 13.39 24.24 4.71
N VAL A 242 13.79 23.19 3.98
CA VAL A 242 15.06 23.16 3.23
C VAL A 242 14.85 23.14 1.74
N ILE A 243 13.92 22.31 1.23
CA ILE A 243 13.81 22.05 -0.21
C ILE A 243 12.80 23.00 -0.87
N HIS A 244 11.57 23.06 -0.36
CA HIS A 244 10.49 23.89 -0.90
C HIS A 244 9.98 24.85 0.19
N PRO A 245 10.63 26.01 0.39
CA PRO A 245 10.21 26.97 1.40
C PRO A 245 8.82 27.58 1.14
N ASN A 246 8.28 27.39 -0.06
CA ASN A 246 6.93 27.83 -0.44
C ASN A 246 5.83 26.86 0.03
N TRP A 247 6.19 25.64 0.43
CA TRP A 247 5.23 24.64 0.91
C TRP A 247 5.05 24.78 2.41
N ASN A 248 3.79 24.85 2.85
CA ASN A 248 3.51 24.78 4.28
C ASN A 248 3.81 23.37 4.81
N THR A 249 4.00 23.23 6.13
CA THR A 249 4.24 21.92 6.77
C THR A 249 3.14 20.91 6.44
N ILE A 250 1.89 21.35 6.31
CA ILE A 250 0.76 20.47 5.93
C ILE A 250 0.90 19.98 4.49
N ASP A 251 1.28 20.86 3.55
CA ASP A 251 1.46 20.50 2.14
C ASP A 251 2.62 19.50 1.98
N ALA A 252 3.72 19.70 2.71
CA ALA A 252 4.84 18.77 2.76
C ALA A 252 4.47 17.41 3.40
N ALA A 253 3.67 17.42 4.48
CA ALA A 253 3.18 16.19 5.13
C ALA A 253 2.20 15.43 4.22
N TYR A 254 1.32 16.16 3.55
CA TYR A 254 0.39 15.65 2.56
C TYR A 254 1.15 15.01 1.41
N PHE A 255 2.09 15.73 0.79
CA PHE A 255 2.98 15.20 -0.26
C PHE A 255 3.71 13.93 0.17
N THR A 256 4.33 13.94 1.37
CA THR A 256 5.04 12.78 1.91
C THR A 256 4.11 11.58 2.06
N THR A 257 2.91 11.80 2.59
CA THR A 257 1.93 10.73 2.82
C THR A 257 1.41 10.15 1.51
N ILE A 258 0.94 10.97 0.57
CA ILE A 258 0.39 10.50 -0.72
C ILE A 258 1.46 9.82 -1.59
N THR A 259 2.72 10.22 -1.44
CA THR A 259 3.85 9.63 -2.16
C THR A 259 4.20 8.25 -1.63
N LEU A 260 4.38 8.12 -0.30
CA LEU A 260 4.79 6.85 0.31
C LEU A 260 3.67 5.81 0.40
N THR A 261 2.41 6.25 0.30
CA THR A 261 1.25 5.37 0.15
C THR A 261 0.95 5.02 -1.31
N THR A 262 1.78 5.48 -2.25
CA THR A 262 1.63 5.26 -3.70
C THR A 262 0.28 5.72 -4.26
N ILE A 263 -0.30 6.79 -3.71
CA ILE A 263 -1.51 7.42 -4.26
C ILE A 263 -1.14 8.37 -5.40
N GLY A 264 -0.15 9.23 -5.17
CA GLY A 264 0.46 10.07 -6.21
C GLY A 264 -0.49 10.97 -6.98
N PHE A 265 -1.26 11.85 -6.32
CA PHE A 265 -2.18 12.76 -7.02
C PHE A 265 -1.52 13.71 -8.03
N GLY A 266 -0.25 14.08 -7.80
CA GLY A 266 0.52 14.92 -8.73
C GLY A 266 0.19 16.40 -8.69
N ASP A 267 -0.64 16.82 -7.75
CA ASP A 267 -0.91 18.22 -7.41
C ASP A 267 0.31 18.90 -6.79
N LEU A 268 1.06 18.16 -5.96
CA LEU A 268 2.37 18.55 -5.44
C LEU A 268 3.43 17.59 -5.96
N VAL A 269 4.40 18.13 -6.71
CA VAL A 269 5.53 17.36 -7.26
C VAL A 269 6.78 18.21 -7.19
N PRO A 270 7.94 17.64 -6.85
CA PRO A 270 9.20 18.34 -6.92
C PRO A 270 9.67 18.48 -8.37
N ALA A 271 9.22 19.53 -9.05
CA ALA A 271 9.48 19.72 -10.48
C ALA A 271 10.50 20.83 -10.78
N GLU A 272 10.70 21.79 -9.87
CA GLU A 272 11.36 23.06 -10.25
C GLU A 272 12.83 23.18 -9.82
N ASP A 273 13.37 22.34 -8.92
CA ASP A 273 14.75 22.49 -8.41
C ASP A 273 15.52 21.15 -8.23
N SER A 274 16.15 20.72 -9.33
CA SER A 274 17.37 19.90 -9.51
C SER A 274 17.93 18.97 -8.39
N ASN A 275 17.14 18.05 -7.82
CA ASN A 275 17.69 16.84 -7.19
C ASN A 275 16.82 15.58 -7.35
N TYR A 276 16.58 15.15 -8.60
CA TYR A 276 15.81 13.93 -8.90
C TYR A 276 16.36 12.68 -8.20
N LEU A 277 17.69 12.56 -8.03
CA LEU A 277 18.30 11.42 -7.33
C LEU A 277 17.94 11.39 -5.84
N GLY A 278 17.90 12.55 -5.19
CA GLY A 278 17.44 12.67 -3.80
C GLY A 278 15.99 12.25 -3.63
N TRP A 279 15.12 12.64 -4.56
CA TRP A 279 13.71 12.24 -4.56
C TRP A 279 13.51 10.75 -4.80
N ILE A 280 14.26 10.17 -5.74
CA ILE A 280 14.26 8.72 -5.98
C ILE A 280 14.70 7.98 -4.71
N ALA A 281 15.77 8.43 -4.05
CA ALA A 281 16.25 7.83 -2.80
C ALA A 281 15.20 7.94 -1.68
N PHE A 282 14.55 9.10 -1.54
CA PHE A 282 13.42 9.30 -0.62
C PHE A 282 12.29 8.30 -0.89
N ILE A 283 11.85 8.19 -2.14
CA ILE A 283 10.79 7.26 -2.54
C ILE A 283 11.20 5.81 -2.22
N PHE A 284 12.39 5.37 -2.63
CA PHE A 284 12.82 3.99 -2.40
C PHE A 284 12.92 3.64 -0.91
N VAL A 285 13.55 4.49 -0.10
CA VAL A 285 13.68 4.27 1.34
C VAL A 285 12.30 4.24 2.01
N GLY A 286 11.46 5.20 1.68
CA GLY A 286 10.11 5.27 2.22
C GLY A 286 9.25 4.07 1.84
N LEU A 287 9.32 3.60 0.59
CA LEU A 287 8.58 2.42 0.13
C LEU A 287 9.06 1.11 0.77
N VAL A 288 10.36 0.97 1.03
CA VAL A 288 10.91 -0.16 1.79
C VAL A 288 10.39 -0.14 3.24
N LEU A 289 10.34 1.04 3.88
CA LEU A 289 9.81 1.20 5.24
C LEU A 289 8.30 0.97 5.32
N THR A 290 7.52 1.48 4.36
CA THR A 290 6.07 1.24 4.32
C THR A 290 5.76 -0.22 4.06
N THR A 291 6.49 -0.88 3.14
CA THR A 291 6.33 -2.32 2.89
C THR A 291 6.70 -3.15 4.11
N LEU A 292 7.77 -2.79 4.82
CA LEU A 292 8.14 -3.44 6.08
C LEU A 292 7.04 -3.28 7.16
N CYS A 293 6.44 -2.10 7.25
CA CYS A 293 5.31 -1.84 8.13
C CYS A 293 4.09 -2.68 7.75
N ILE A 294 3.75 -2.76 6.46
CA ILE A 294 2.64 -3.55 5.93
C ILE A 294 2.87 -5.05 6.18
N ASP A 295 4.07 -5.57 5.99
CA ASP A 295 4.38 -6.99 6.25
C ASP A 295 4.17 -7.36 7.73
N LEU A 296 4.63 -6.49 8.63
CA LEU A 296 4.53 -6.70 10.08
C LEU A 296 3.11 -6.50 10.61
N ALA A 297 2.42 -5.44 10.18
CA ALA A 297 1.04 -5.16 10.55
C ALA A 297 0.07 -6.17 9.89
N GLY A 298 0.33 -6.52 8.63
CA GLY A 298 -0.42 -7.50 7.85
C GLY A 298 -0.39 -8.88 8.49
N SER A 299 0.77 -9.34 8.96
CA SER A 299 0.89 -10.60 9.69
C SER A 299 -0.01 -10.64 10.94
N TYR A 300 -0.10 -9.54 11.69
CA TYR A 300 -0.98 -9.42 12.86
C TYR A 300 -2.46 -9.38 12.47
N CYS A 301 -2.82 -8.60 11.45
CA CYS A 301 -4.18 -8.50 10.95
C CYS A 301 -4.68 -9.85 10.41
N ILE A 302 -3.87 -10.55 9.62
CA ILE A 302 -4.19 -11.86 9.06
C ILE A 302 -4.41 -12.90 10.17
N GLU A 303 -3.57 -12.89 11.20
CA GLU A 303 -3.74 -13.78 12.36
C GLU A 303 -5.09 -13.54 13.06
N LYS A 304 -5.43 -12.28 13.33
CA LYS A 304 -6.71 -11.90 13.93
C LYS A 304 -7.91 -12.27 13.07
N ILE A 305 -7.82 -12.04 11.76
CA ILE A 305 -8.85 -12.43 10.80
C ILE A 305 -9.03 -13.95 10.79
N HIS A 306 -7.94 -14.72 10.83
CA HIS A 306 -8.01 -16.18 10.88
C HIS A 306 -8.64 -16.67 12.20
N VAL A 307 -8.29 -16.08 13.34
CA VAL A 307 -8.89 -16.42 14.64
C VAL A 307 -10.40 -16.09 14.65
N LEU A 308 -10.78 -14.94 14.09
CA LEU A 308 -12.19 -14.57 13.94
C LEU A 308 -12.95 -15.58 13.08
N GLY A 309 -12.39 -15.97 11.93
CA GLY A 309 -12.97 -16.99 11.05
C GLY A 309 -13.18 -18.33 11.77
N ARG A 310 -12.17 -18.79 12.53
CA ARG A 310 -12.28 -20.02 13.34
C ARG A 310 -13.37 -19.93 14.42
N ASN A 311 -13.53 -18.77 15.06
CA ASN A 311 -14.55 -18.58 16.08
C ASN A 311 -15.97 -18.58 15.49
N LEU A 312 -16.15 -18.07 14.26
CA LEU A 312 -17.41 -18.14 13.54
C LEU A 312 -17.79 -19.59 13.18
N ASP A 313 -16.83 -20.41 12.75
CA ASP A 313 -17.05 -21.83 12.49
C ASP A 313 -17.48 -22.60 13.75
N VAL A 314 -16.81 -22.35 14.89
CA VAL A 314 -17.16 -22.95 16.18
C VAL A 314 -18.55 -22.50 16.64
N LEU A 315 -18.89 -21.22 16.45
CA LEU A 315 -20.22 -20.72 16.75
C LEU A 315 -21.28 -21.42 15.88
N GLY A 316 -21.00 -21.63 14.60
CA GLY A 316 -21.85 -22.40 13.69
C GLY A 316 -22.09 -23.83 14.17
N LEU A 317 -21.03 -24.51 14.65
CA LEU A 317 -21.13 -25.87 15.21
C LEU A 317 -21.91 -25.91 16.53
N LEU A 318 -21.73 -24.92 17.40
CA LEU A 318 -22.48 -24.83 18.66
C LEU A 318 -23.97 -24.56 18.39
N LEU A 319 -24.27 -23.71 17.41
CA LEU A 319 -25.65 -23.45 16.99
C LEU A 319 -26.28 -24.69 16.35
N SER A 320 -25.54 -25.47 15.55
CA SER A 320 -26.05 -26.72 14.99
C SER A 320 -26.34 -27.75 16.08
N GLN A 321 -25.47 -27.89 17.08
CA GLN A 321 -25.69 -28.78 18.23
C GLN A 321 -26.86 -28.32 19.10
N ALA A 322 -27.01 -27.02 19.32
CA ALA A 322 -28.14 -26.46 20.06
C ALA A 322 -29.48 -26.71 19.34
N HIS A 323 -29.47 -26.65 17.99
CA HIS A 323 -30.63 -26.95 17.17
C HIS A 323 -30.97 -28.44 17.19
N GLU A 324 -29.96 -29.32 17.13
CA GLU A 324 -30.14 -30.77 17.20
C GLU A 324 -30.68 -31.22 18.57
N LYS A 325 -30.11 -30.71 19.67
CA LYS A 325 -30.60 -30.99 21.02
C LYS A 325 -32.05 -30.52 21.25
N ARG A 326 -32.40 -29.34 20.73
CA ARG A 326 -33.78 -28.82 20.76
C ARG A 326 -34.74 -29.71 19.96
N ARG A 327 -34.28 -30.33 18.87
CA ARG A 327 -35.07 -31.27 18.08
C ARG A 327 -35.30 -32.57 18.83
N GLU A 328 -34.27 -33.14 19.46
CA GLU A 328 -34.40 -34.35 20.29
C GLU A 328 -35.33 -34.15 21.48
N GLU A 329 -35.25 -33.02 22.19
CA GLU A 329 -36.21 -32.71 23.27
C GLU A 329 -37.65 -32.69 22.76
N ASN A 330 -37.90 -32.05 21.62
CA ASN A 330 -39.23 -32.00 21.02
C ASN A 330 -39.74 -33.37 20.54
N GLU A 331 -38.86 -34.23 20.01
CA GLU A 331 -39.21 -35.60 19.60
C GLU A 331 -39.46 -36.50 20.83
N TRP A 332 -38.72 -36.32 21.93
CA TRP A 332 -38.98 -37.02 23.21
C TRP A 332 -40.34 -36.64 23.81
N PHE A 333 -40.69 -35.34 23.81
CA PHE A 333 -42.00 -34.87 24.28
C PHE A 333 -43.16 -35.31 23.35
N ALA A 334 -42.89 -35.65 22.09
CA ALA A 334 -43.89 -36.21 21.18
C ALA A 334 -44.25 -37.68 21.50
N PHE A 335 -43.36 -38.42 22.19
CA PHE A 335 -43.56 -39.82 22.55
C PHE A 335 -44.23 -40.02 23.92
N VAL A 336 -44.44 -38.94 24.69
CA VAL A 336 -45.17 -39.00 25.95
C VAL A 336 -46.68 -38.95 25.65
N PRO A 337 -47.47 -40.02 25.94
CA PRO A 337 -48.91 -39.98 25.80
C PRO A 337 -49.47 -38.85 26.66
N ARG A 338 -50.46 -38.08 26.18
CA ARG A 338 -51.05 -36.95 26.93
C ARG A 338 -51.58 -37.34 28.32
N ASP A 339 -51.81 -38.64 28.52
CA ASP A 339 -52.39 -39.22 29.73
C ASP A 339 -51.31 -39.61 30.77
N ALA A 340 -50.01 -39.54 30.42
CA ALA A 340 -48.91 -39.86 31.34
C ALA A 340 -48.82 -38.88 32.52
N TYR A 341 -49.31 -37.65 32.36
CA TYR A 341 -49.42 -36.65 33.45
C TYR A 341 -50.46 -37.01 34.52
N ALA A 342 -51.27 -38.06 34.32
CA ALA A 342 -52.25 -38.53 35.29
C ALA A 342 -51.69 -39.59 36.27
N ILE A 343 -50.42 -40.00 36.12
CA ILE A 343 -49.79 -41.02 36.96
C ILE A 343 -49.17 -40.33 38.20
N PRO A 344 -49.68 -40.54 39.43
CA PRO A 344 -49.31 -39.75 40.62
C PRO A 344 -47.84 -39.86 41.05
N PHE A 345 -47.08 -40.84 40.51
CA PHE A 345 -45.71 -41.13 40.91
C PHE A 345 -44.64 -40.46 40.01
N ILE A 346 -45.02 -39.92 38.85
CA ILE A 346 -44.06 -39.31 37.92
C ILE A 346 -43.65 -37.90 38.38
N ASP A 347 -44.54 -37.16 39.04
CA ASP A 347 -44.26 -35.80 39.54
C ASP A 347 -43.13 -35.78 40.58
N GLU A 348 -43.02 -36.82 41.41
CA GLU A 348 -42.00 -36.89 42.47
C GLU A 348 -40.59 -37.21 41.92
N HIS A 349 -40.52 -37.96 40.81
CA HIS A 349 -39.26 -38.25 40.12
C HIS A 349 -38.82 -37.12 39.17
N LEU A 350 -39.75 -36.38 38.58
CA LEU A 350 -39.44 -35.17 37.79
C LEU A 350 -39.06 -33.97 38.67
N ALA A 351 -39.61 -33.88 39.88
CA ALA A 351 -39.22 -32.86 40.86
C ALA A 351 -37.79 -33.05 41.41
N SER A 352 -37.31 -34.30 41.48
CA SER A 352 -35.94 -34.59 41.93
C SER A 352 -34.89 -34.40 40.83
N LEU A 353 -35.27 -34.55 39.55
CA LEU A 353 -34.40 -34.33 38.38
C LEU A 353 -34.41 -32.87 37.86
N GLY A 354 -35.34 -32.04 38.33
CA GLY A 354 -35.59 -30.68 37.84
C GLY A 354 -35.19 -29.56 38.80
N GLY A 355 -33.91 -29.48 39.17
CA GLY A 355 -33.35 -28.33 39.86
C GLY A 355 -33.27 -27.09 38.97
N SER A 356 -34.37 -26.33 38.92
CA SER A 356 -34.46 -24.87 38.72
C SER A 356 -35.59 -24.47 37.76
N ALA A 357 -36.71 -24.10 38.38
CA ALA A 357 -37.57 -23.00 37.97
C ALA A 357 -38.02 -22.96 36.50
N ARG A 358 -39.23 -23.50 36.31
CA ARG A 358 -40.35 -22.76 35.69
C ARG A 358 -40.15 -21.24 35.81
N ARG A 359 -39.59 -20.58 34.78
CA ARG A 359 -39.97 -19.20 34.52
C ARG A 359 -41.32 -19.26 33.82
N ARG A 360 -42.36 -18.92 34.59
CA ARG A 360 -43.67 -18.55 34.04
C ARG A 360 -43.41 -17.52 32.94
N VAL A 361 -43.71 -17.88 31.70
CA VAL A 361 -43.94 -16.90 30.65
C VAL A 361 -45.16 -16.10 31.12
N PRO A 362 -45.07 -14.78 31.35
CA PRO A 362 -46.27 -14.01 31.66
C PRO A 362 -47.20 -14.09 30.45
N PRO A 363 -48.52 -14.23 30.63
CA PRO A 363 -49.43 -14.17 29.50
C PRO A 363 -49.33 -12.78 28.86
N LEU A 364 -49.13 -12.75 27.54
CA LEU A 364 -49.32 -11.57 26.72
C LEU A 364 -50.73 -11.00 27.00
N PRO A 365 -50.89 -9.70 27.29
CA PRO A 365 -52.20 -9.09 27.24
C PRO A 365 -52.59 -8.93 25.77
N LEU A 366 -53.34 -9.89 25.24
CA LEU A 366 -54.24 -9.65 24.11
C LEU A 366 -55.34 -8.71 24.61
N ASN A 367 -55.19 -7.41 24.35
CA ASN A 367 -56.30 -6.48 24.40
C ASN A 367 -56.57 -5.96 22.99
N ILE A 368 -57.45 -6.67 22.28
CA ILE A 368 -58.14 -6.16 21.10
C ILE A 368 -59.63 -6.15 21.47
N ALA A 369 -60.22 -4.95 21.34
CA ALA A 369 -61.64 -4.61 21.20
C ALA A 369 -62.26 -3.79 22.36
N LYS A 370 -62.09 -2.46 22.28
CA LYS A 370 -63.20 -1.49 22.18
C LYS A 370 -62.68 -0.11 21.78
N LEU A 371 -63.19 0.37 20.63
CA LEU A 371 -63.00 1.64 19.92
C LEU A 371 -61.72 1.79 19.10
#